data_AF-A0A812YS05-F1
#
_entry.id   AF-A0A812YS05-F1
#
_cell.length_a   1.000
_cell.length_b   1.000
_cell.length_c   1.000
_cell.angle_alpha   90.00
_cell.angle_beta   90.00
_cell.angle_gamma   90.00
#
_symmetry.space_group_name_H-M   'P 1'
#
loop_
_entity.id
_entity.type
_entity.pdbx_description
1 polymer ?
#
loop_
_entity_poly.entity_id
_entity_poly.type
_entity_poly.pdbx_seq_one_letter_code
_entity_poly.pdbx_strand_id
1 'polypeptide(L)'
;MDSFFGPGFKPKEMFGMRKESTGMGEGELKVKLKMGADFVGTTGKVLFPAECSTPKFIESYKKILTTANAYAAEIAWWCNRNPDYIAWSHGNLNVDNVFFWRTAEGALDLGILDWGGASSGSMGWKLWWWLYCCEYDFLNSTLDQLLDTFITEYQ
;
A
#
# COMPACT_ATOMS: atom_id res chain seq x y z
N MET A 1 24.46 12.12 17.24
CA MET A 1 23.37 12.45 16.30
C MET A 1 22.51 11.22 16.25
N ASP A 2 21.37 11.23 16.94
CA ASP A 2 20.37 10.20 16.73
C ASP A 2 19.93 10.32 15.27
N SER A 3 19.91 9.20 14.54
CA SER A 3 19.57 9.24 13.12
C SER A 3 18.18 9.85 12.94
N PHE A 4 18.03 10.81 12.01
CA PHE A 4 16.74 11.36 11.61
C PHE A 4 15.72 10.30 11.20
N PHE A 5 16.21 9.10 10.87
CA PHE A 5 15.42 7.95 10.47
C PHE A 5 15.56 6.87 11.56
N GLY A 6 14.42 6.44 12.12
CA GLY A 6 14.40 5.38 13.13
C GLY A 6 14.98 4.05 12.60
N PRO A 7 15.27 3.08 13.49
CA PRO A 7 15.80 1.79 13.07
C PRO A 7 14.84 1.11 12.07
N GLY A 8 15.40 0.59 10.97
CA GLY A 8 14.60 -0.02 9.89
C GLY A 8 13.87 -1.27 10.33
N PHE A 9 14.53 -2.13 11.12
CA PHE A 9 13.88 -3.25 11.79
C PHE A 9 13.34 -2.83 13.15
N LYS A 10 12.06 -3.11 13.41
CA LYS A 10 11.42 -2.89 14.70
C LYS A 10 11.16 -4.23 15.38
N PRO A 11 11.48 -4.40 16.67
CA PRO A 11 11.13 -5.60 17.41
C PRO A 11 9.61 -5.72 17.56
N LYS A 12 9.16 -6.96 17.77
CA LYS A 12 7.74 -7.35 17.77
C LYS A 12 6.89 -6.50 18.72
N GLU A 13 7.46 -6.14 19.86
CA GLU A 13 6.82 -5.42 20.96
C GLU A 13 6.43 -3.99 20.56
N MET A 14 7.10 -3.40 19.57
CA MET A 14 6.81 -2.04 19.08
C MET A 14 5.58 -1.97 18.16
N PHE A 15 5.01 -3.11 17.73
CA PHE A 15 3.86 -3.12 16.82
C PHE A 15 2.50 -3.04 17.53
N GLY A 16 2.47 -3.14 18.87
CA GLY A 16 1.23 -2.96 19.64
C GLY A 16 0.21 -4.11 19.52
N MET A 17 0.67 -5.31 19.15
CA MET A 17 -0.16 -6.53 19.14
C MET A 17 -0.78 -6.81 20.51
N ARG A 18 -2.04 -7.22 20.53
CA ARG A 18 -2.81 -7.53 21.75
C ARG A 18 -3.90 -8.57 21.43
N LYS A 19 -4.59 -9.08 22.45
CA LYS A 19 -5.63 -10.10 22.27
C LYS A 19 -6.89 -9.53 21.62
N GLU A 20 -7.20 -8.28 21.91
CA GLU A 20 -8.31 -7.53 21.33
C GLU A 20 -7.97 -7.01 19.94
N SER A 21 -8.96 -6.51 19.21
CA SER A 21 -8.76 -5.82 17.93
C SER A 21 -7.67 -4.74 18.05
N THR A 22 -6.71 -4.75 17.12
CA THR A 22 -5.60 -3.79 17.08
C THR A 22 -5.90 -2.55 16.22
N GLY A 23 -6.95 -2.59 15.39
CA GLY A 23 -7.44 -1.45 14.60
C GLY A 23 -8.47 -0.57 15.31
N MET A 24 -9.40 -0.02 14.52
CA MET A 24 -10.48 0.86 14.97
C MET A 24 -11.43 0.16 15.96
N GLY A 25 -12.07 0.94 16.82
CA GLY A 25 -13.15 0.46 17.68
C GLY A 25 -14.40 0.08 16.88
N GLU A 26 -15.26 -0.77 17.45
CA GLU A 26 -16.43 -1.36 16.76
C GLU A 26 -17.35 -0.30 16.13
N GLY A 27 -17.67 0.76 16.87
CA GLY A 27 -18.53 1.84 16.40
C GLY A 27 -17.94 2.58 15.20
N GLU A 28 -16.64 2.91 15.26
CA GLU A 28 -15.93 3.57 14.16
C GLU A 28 -15.84 2.65 12.94
N LEU A 29 -15.45 1.39 13.13
CA LEU A 29 -15.36 0.40 12.05
C LEU A 29 -16.69 0.24 11.33
N LYS A 30 -17.80 0.12 12.07
CA LYS A 30 -19.15 -0.01 11.50
C LYS A 30 -19.50 1.18 10.60
N VAL A 31 -19.19 2.40 11.04
CA VAL A 31 -19.42 3.61 10.25
C VAL A 31 -18.56 3.60 8.98
N LYS A 32 -17.26 3.31 9.10
CA LYS A 32 -16.32 3.27 7.96
C LYS A 32 -16.70 2.20 6.93
N LEU A 33 -17.07 1.00 7.38
CA LEU A 33 -17.52 -0.09 6.51
C LEU A 33 -18.79 0.28 5.74
N LYS A 34 -19.75 0.94 6.41
CA LYS A 34 -20.96 1.43 5.74
C LYS A 34 -20.61 2.48 4.69
N MET A 35 -19.83 3.50 5.06
CA MET A 35 -19.43 4.58 4.14
C MET A 35 -18.69 4.05 2.92
N GLY A 36 -17.72 3.15 3.11
CA GLY A 36 -16.96 2.57 2.01
C GLY A 36 -17.82 1.71 1.09
N ALA A 37 -18.68 0.86 1.65
CA ALA A 37 -19.60 0.04 0.87
C ALA A 37 -20.61 0.89 0.08
N ASP A 38 -21.16 1.93 0.69
CA ASP A 38 -22.08 2.86 0.02
C ASP A 38 -21.37 3.64 -1.09
N PHE A 39 -20.13 4.08 -0.85
CA PHE A 39 -19.35 4.78 -1.86
C PHE A 39 -19.04 3.89 -3.07
N VAL A 40 -18.48 2.69 -2.84
CA VAL A 40 -18.11 1.77 -3.93
C VAL A 40 -19.35 1.26 -4.66
N GLY A 41 -20.40 0.88 -3.94
CA GLY A 41 -21.59 0.24 -4.52
C GLY A 41 -22.67 1.20 -5.03
N THR A 42 -22.65 2.48 -4.64
CA THR A 42 -23.72 3.43 -4.98
C THR A 42 -23.18 4.76 -5.48
N THR A 43 -22.46 5.53 -4.67
CA THR A 43 -22.09 6.92 -4.99
C THR A 43 -21.05 7.00 -6.10
N GLY A 44 -19.97 6.23 -5.98
CA GLY A 44 -18.80 6.23 -6.85
C GLY A 44 -18.73 5.01 -7.77
N LYS A 45 -19.84 4.28 -7.98
CA LYS A 45 -19.83 2.99 -8.71
C LYS A 45 -19.20 3.03 -10.11
N VAL A 46 -19.17 4.20 -10.75
CA VAL A 46 -18.56 4.41 -12.08
C VAL A 46 -17.03 4.57 -12.04
N LEU A 47 -16.46 4.72 -10.85
CA LEU A 47 -15.02 4.84 -10.61
C LEU A 47 -14.35 3.48 -10.36
N PHE A 48 -15.13 2.40 -10.29
CA PHE A 48 -14.67 1.06 -9.95
C PHE A 48 -15.11 0.05 -11.03
N PRO A 49 -14.43 -1.09 -11.15
CA PRO A 49 -14.91 -2.21 -11.94
C PRO A 49 -16.35 -2.60 -11.56
N ALA A 50 -17.14 -3.06 -12.53
CA ALA A 50 -18.56 -3.38 -12.32
C ALA A 50 -18.75 -4.46 -11.24
N GLU A 51 -17.79 -5.37 -11.12
CA GLU A 51 -17.73 -6.44 -10.13
C GLU A 51 -17.71 -5.90 -8.69
N CYS A 52 -17.13 -4.71 -8.47
CA CYS A 52 -17.05 -4.07 -7.15
C CYS A 52 -18.42 -3.62 -6.60
N SER A 53 -19.42 -3.46 -7.47
CA SER A 53 -20.78 -3.10 -7.07
C SER A 53 -21.66 -4.32 -6.76
N THR A 54 -21.15 -5.54 -6.92
CA THR A 54 -21.93 -6.75 -6.69
C THR A 54 -22.15 -7.01 -5.18
N PRO A 55 -23.29 -7.60 -4.77
CA PRO A 55 -23.53 -7.95 -3.37
C PRO A 55 -22.42 -8.84 -2.79
N LYS A 56 -21.93 -9.80 -3.59
CA LYS A 56 -20.83 -10.70 -3.23
C LYS A 56 -19.53 -9.95 -2.95
N PHE A 57 -19.20 -8.94 -3.76
CA PHE A 57 -18.03 -8.11 -3.51
C PHE A 57 -18.19 -7.31 -2.23
N ILE A 58 -19.34 -6.66 -2.01
CA ILE A 58 -19.58 -5.85 -0.81
C ILE A 58 -19.52 -6.69 0.47
N GLU A 59 -20.02 -7.92 0.44
CA GLU A 59 -19.88 -8.87 1.56
C GLU A 59 -18.41 -9.20 1.82
N SER A 60 -17.66 -9.52 0.76
CA SER A 60 -16.23 -9.84 0.84
C SER A 60 -15.41 -8.65 1.35
N TYR A 61 -15.69 -7.45 0.84
CA TYR A 61 -15.09 -6.18 1.27
C TYR A 61 -15.26 -5.98 2.79
N LYS A 62 -16.48 -6.12 3.31
CA LYS A 62 -16.75 -5.98 4.74
C LYS A 62 -16.02 -7.03 5.57
N LYS A 63 -16.01 -8.29 5.12
CA LYS A 63 -15.32 -9.38 5.80
C LYS A 63 -13.80 -9.13 5.85
N ILE A 64 -13.19 -8.78 4.73
CA ILE A 64 -11.75 -8.54 4.63
C ILE A 64 -11.35 -7.37 5.51
N LEU A 65 -12.04 -6.22 5.41
CA LEU A 65 -11.71 -5.04 6.21
C LEU A 65 -11.96 -5.25 7.70
N THR A 66 -12.99 -6.02 8.09
CA THR A 66 -13.20 -6.39 9.49
C THR A 66 -12.04 -7.25 10.01
N THR A 67 -11.58 -8.21 9.20
CA THR A 67 -10.44 -9.07 9.53
C THR A 67 -9.15 -8.25 9.64
N ALA A 68 -8.88 -7.40 8.66
CA ALA A 68 -7.71 -6.52 8.66
C ALA A 68 -7.73 -5.55 9.84
N ASN A 69 -8.89 -5.03 10.22
CA ASN A 69 -9.03 -4.18 11.41
C ASN A 69 -8.72 -4.95 12.70
N ALA A 70 -9.20 -6.20 12.82
CA ALA A 70 -8.92 -7.01 14.00
C ALA A 70 -7.41 -7.29 14.17
N TYR A 71 -6.69 -7.45 13.06
CA TYR A 71 -5.29 -7.89 13.02
C TYR A 71 -4.32 -6.84 12.45
N ALA A 72 -4.63 -5.55 12.58
CA ALA A 72 -3.85 -4.48 11.95
C ALA A 72 -2.37 -4.48 12.41
N ALA A 73 -2.12 -4.63 13.71
CA ALA A 73 -0.77 -4.70 14.27
C ALA A 73 -0.02 -5.96 13.82
N GLU A 74 -0.70 -7.09 13.78
CA GLU A 74 -0.16 -8.38 13.35
C GLU A 74 0.23 -8.31 11.87
N ILE A 75 -0.65 -7.79 11.00
CA ILE A 75 -0.37 -7.57 9.59
C ILE A 75 0.85 -6.67 9.42
N ALA A 76 0.90 -5.55 10.15
CA ALA A 76 2.04 -4.64 10.12
C ALA A 76 3.34 -5.34 10.53
N TRP A 77 3.31 -6.17 11.58
CA TRP A 77 4.47 -6.96 11.97
C TRP A 77 4.86 -7.98 10.90
N TRP A 78 3.92 -8.74 10.35
CA TRP A 78 4.19 -9.74 9.31
C TRP A 78 4.82 -9.13 8.07
N CYS A 79 4.40 -7.94 7.66
CA CYS A 79 5.02 -7.19 6.56
C CYS A 79 6.45 -6.76 6.87
N ASN A 80 6.81 -6.54 8.15
CA ASN A 80 8.09 -5.96 8.56
C ASN A 80 9.03 -6.94 9.29
N ARG A 81 8.64 -8.21 9.47
CA ARG A 81 9.38 -9.17 10.32
C ARG A 81 10.69 -9.68 9.72
N ASN A 82 10.81 -9.68 8.38
CA ASN A 82 12.00 -10.19 7.71
C ASN A 82 12.88 -9.00 7.30
N PRO A 83 14.07 -8.84 7.91
CA PRO A 83 14.95 -7.72 7.62
C PRO A 83 15.42 -7.66 6.17
N ASP A 84 15.47 -8.79 5.45
CA ASP A 84 15.88 -8.85 4.04
C ASP A 84 14.88 -8.13 3.11
N TYR A 85 13.64 -7.92 3.57
CA TYR A 85 12.61 -7.17 2.84
C TYR A 85 12.41 -5.74 3.39
N ILE A 86 13.34 -5.24 4.20
CA ILE A 86 13.33 -3.88 4.72
C ILE A 86 14.37 -3.03 4.00
N ALA A 87 13.93 -1.96 3.34
CA ALA A 87 14.85 -1.00 2.75
C ALA A 87 14.41 0.45 2.98
N TRP A 88 15.39 1.34 3.00
CA TRP A 88 15.13 2.77 2.92
C TRP A 88 14.74 3.12 1.48
N SER A 89 13.57 3.70 1.32
CA SER A 89 13.06 4.07 -0.01
C SER A 89 11.93 5.08 0.13
N HIS A 90 11.52 5.62 -1.02
CA HIS A 90 10.48 6.61 -1.14
C HIS A 90 9.13 6.12 -0.57
N GLY A 91 8.43 6.99 0.17
CA GLY A 91 7.18 6.63 0.85
C GLY A 91 5.96 6.59 -0.05
N ASN A 92 6.01 7.26 -1.20
CA ASN A 92 4.88 7.42 -2.12
C ASN A 92 5.35 7.54 -3.58
N LEU A 93 6.05 6.53 -4.11
CA LEU A 93 6.66 6.57 -5.46
C LEU A 93 5.66 6.28 -6.58
N ASN A 94 4.51 6.92 -6.51
CA ASN A 94 3.52 6.95 -7.58
C ASN A 94 3.94 7.97 -8.66
N VAL A 95 3.31 7.92 -9.84
CA VAL A 95 3.73 8.70 -11.03
C VAL A 95 3.65 10.22 -10.83
N ASP A 96 2.80 10.69 -9.92
CA ASP A 96 2.67 12.09 -9.50
C ASP A 96 3.86 12.60 -8.66
N ASN A 97 4.71 11.71 -8.14
CA ASN A 97 5.97 12.06 -7.47
C ASN A 97 7.22 11.85 -8.34
N VAL A 98 7.02 11.82 -9.65
CA VAL A 98 8.09 11.68 -10.64
C VAL A 98 7.97 12.81 -11.67
N PHE A 99 9.11 13.38 -12.07
CA PHE A 99 9.19 14.27 -13.23
C PHE A 99 10.03 13.63 -14.32
N PHE A 100 9.62 13.83 -15.57
CA PHE A 100 10.24 13.21 -16.73
C PHE A 100 10.85 14.28 -17.63
N TRP A 101 12.01 13.99 -18.21
CA TRP A 101 12.60 14.81 -19.26
C TRP A 101 13.20 13.91 -20.36
N ARG A 102 13.63 14.53 -21.45
CA ARG A 102 14.41 13.85 -22.48
C ARG A 102 15.84 14.34 -22.44
N THR A 103 16.80 13.42 -22.55
CA THR A 103 18.23 13.77 -22.70
C THR A 103 18.47 14.46 -24.04
N ALA A 104 19.69 14.98 -24.25
CA ALA A 104 20.07 15.59 -25.52
C ALA A 104 19.98 14.59 -26.70
N GLU A 105 20.16 13.30 -26.43
CA GLU A 105 20.05 12.17 -27.36
C GLU A 105 18.60 11.69 -27.53
N GLY A 106 17.63 12.29 -26.83
CA GLY A 106 16.21 11.97 -26.92
C GLY A 106 15.73 10.83 -26.00
N ALA A 107 16.61 10.25 -25.19
CA ALA A 107 16.27 9.20 -24.25
C ALA A 107 15.33 9.73 -23.15
N LEU A 108 14.34 8.94 -22.72
CA LEU A 108 13.47 9.30 -21.60
C LEU A 108 14.23 9.06 -20.29
N ASP A 109 14.26 10.07 -19.44
CA ASP A 109 14.87 10.02 -18.13
C ASP A 109 13.90 10.57 -17.08
N LEU A 110 14.15 10.30 -15.80
CA LEU A 110 13.25 10.65 -14.72
C LEU A 110 13.97 11.02 -13.43
N GLY A 111 13.27 11.78 -12.60
CA GLY A 111 13.72 12.19 -11.28
C GLY A 111 12.57 12.11 -10.28
N ILE A 112 12.93 11.92 -9.01
CA ILE A 112 11.98 11.64 -7.92
C ILE A 112 11.82 12.90 -7.05
N LEU A 113 10.57 13.24 -6.76
CA LEU A 113 10.18 14.39 -5.92
C LEU A 113 9.70 13.92 -4.53
N ASP A 114 9.41 14.87 -3.65
CA ASP A 114 8.68 14.68 -2.37
C ASP A 114 9.18 13.55 -1.45
N TRP A 115 10.44 13.63 -1.06
CA TRP A 115 11.06 12.67 -0.14
C TRP A 115 10.59 12.78 1.32
N GLY A 116 9.55 13.57 1.64
CA GLY A 116 9.08 13.78 3.01
C GLY A 116 8.61 12.51 3.72
N GLY A 117 8.10 11.54 2.96
CA GLY A 117 7.69 10.22 3.46
C GLY A 117 8.78 9.14 3.44
N ALA A 118 10.00 9.48 3.02
CA ALA A 118 11.08 8.50 2.87
C ALA A 118 11.51 7.95 4.24
N SER A 119 11.53 6.62 4.34
CA SER A 119 11.81 5.92 5.58
C SER A 119 12.27 4.49 5.29
N SER A 120 12.79 3.79 6.29
CA SER A 120 13.02 2.34 6.20
C SER A 120 11.73 1.57 6.53
N GLY A 121 11.40 0.56 5.74
CA GLY A 121 10.24 -0.30 5.99
C GLY A 121 10.06 -1.39 4.96
N SER A 122 9.00 -2.17 5.11
CA SER A 122 8.62 -3.27 4.21
C SER A 122 8.56 -2.84 2.74
N MET A 123 9.38 -3.47 1.91
CA MET A 123 9.36 -3.25 0.46
C MET A 123 8.07 -3.76 -0.19
N GLY A 124 7.49 -4.86 0.30
CA GLY A 124 6.19 -5.32 -0.19
C GLY A 124 5.07 -4.30 0.04
N TRP A 125 5.04 -3.67 1.22
CA TRP A 125 4.08 -2.59 1.50
C TRP A 125 4.29 -1.38 0.60
N LYS A 126 5.54 -0.97 0.40
CA LYS A 126 5.87 0.18 -0.45
C LYS A 126 5.57 -0.07 -1.91
N LEU A 127 5.89 -1.25 -2.44
CA LEU A 127 5.55 -1.63 -3.81
C LEU A 127 4.05 -1.53 -4.07
N TRP A 128 3.21 -2.04 -3.15
CA TRP A 128 1.77 -1.83 -3.25
C TRP A 128 1.41 -0.33 -3.28
N TRP A 129 2.03 0.47 -2.42
CA TRP A 129 1.80 1.92 -2.38
C TRP A 129 2.29 2.67 -3.64
N TRP A 130 3.26 2.13 -4.36
CA TRP A 130 3.74 2.71 -5.63
C TRP A 130 2.87 2.31 -6.80
N LEU A 131 2.27 1.12 -6.75
CA LEU A 131 1.51 0.53 -7.84
C LEU A 131 -0.01 0.76 -7.77
N TYR A 132 -0.58 1.07 -6.60
CA TYR A 132 -2.05 1.15 -6.45
C TYR A 132 -2.72 2.26 -7.27
N CYS A 133 -1.96 3.27 -7.71
CA CYS A 133 -2.45 4.35 -8.58
C CYS A 133 -2.46 3.97 -10.06
N CYS A 134 -1.96 2.79 -10.45
CA CYS A 134 -2.07 2.31 -11.81
C CYS A 134 -3.53 2.03 -12.18
N GLU A 135 -3.87 2.25 -13.46
CA GLU A 135 -5.15 1.82 -14.01
C GLU A 135 -5.38 0.33 -13.74
N TYR A 136 -6.60 -0.02 -13.29
CA TYR A 136 -6.91 -1.37 -12.82
C TYR A 136 -6.56 -2.45 -13.86
N ASP A 137 -6.96 -2.26 -15.12
CA ASP A 137 -6.74 -3.26 -16.17
C ASP A 137 -5.24 -3.44 -16.49
N PHE A 138 -4.46 -2.37 -16.42
CA PHE A 138 -3.02 -2.44 -16.58
C PHE A 138 -2.40 -3.22 -15.43
N LEU A 139 -2.69 -2.84 -14.18
CA LEU A 139 -2.12 -3.51 -13.01
C LEU A 139 -2.52 -4.99 -12.94
N ASN A 140 -3.80 -5.29 -13.18
CA ASN A 140 -4.33 -6.65 -13.13
C ASN A 140 -3.71 -7.58 -14.19
N SER A 141 -3.30 -7.04 -15.35
CA SER A 141 -2.67 -7.82 -16.43
C SER A 141 -1.14 -7.85 -16.38
N THR A 142 -0.51 -6.93 -15.65
CA THR A 142 0.95 -6.74 -15.67
C THR A 142 1.65 -6.83 -14.32
N LEU A 143 0.92 -7.03 -13.21
CA LEU A 143 1.50 -7.06 -11.86
C LEU A 143 2.72 -7.99 -11.76
N ASP A 144 2.62 -9.22 -12.26
CA ASP A 144 3.74 -10.18 -12.19
C ASP A 144 4.97 -9.66 -12.96
N GLN A 145 4.78 -9.05 -14.14
CA GLN A 145 5.87 -8.48 -14.94
C GLN A 145 6.52 -7.27 -14.24
N LEU A 146 5.72 -6.43 -13.58
CA LEU A 146 6.21 -5.30 -12.79
C LEU A 146 7.05 -5.79 -11.60
N LEU A 147 6.60 -6.85 -10.93
CA LEU A 147 7.34 -7.46 -9.82
C LEU A 147 8.63 -8.13 -10.31
N ASP A 148 8.60 -8.86 -11.42
CA ASP A 148 9.79 -9.47 -12.02
C ASP A 148 10.82 -8.42 -12.47
N THR A 149 10.34 -7.31 -13.05
CA THR A 149 11.20 -6.17 -13.40
C THR A 149 11.84 -5.59 -12.16
N PHE A 150 11.06 -5.35 -11.10
CA PHE A 150 11.61 -4.87 -9.84
C PHE A 150 12.68 -5.81 -9.29
N ILE A 151 12.43 -7.13 -9.24
CA ILE A 151 13.38 -8.13 -8.75
C ILE A 151 14.66 -8.15 -9.59
N THR A 152 14.54 -7.99 -10.90
CA THR A 152 15.69 -8.01 -11.83
C THR A 152 16.57 -6.78 -11.68
N GLU A 153 15.96 -5.61 -11.49
CA GLU A 153 16.67 -4.33 -11.41
C GLU A 153 17.10 -3.96 -9.99
N TYR A 154 16.51 -4.58 -8.96
CA TYR A 154 16.86 -4.34 -7.56
C TYR A 154 18.22 -4.97 -7.23
N GLN A 155 19.25 -4.12 -7.10
CA GLN A 155 20.63 -4.48 -6.74
C GLN A 155 20.95 -4.14 -5.29
#